data_AF-A0A258SGX6-F1
#
_entry.id   AF-A0A258SGX6-F1
#
_cell.length_a   1.000
_cell.length_b   1.000
_cell.length_c   1.000
_cell.angle_alpha   90.00
_cell.angle_beta   90.00
_cell.angle_gamma   90.00
#
_symmetry.space_group_name_H-M   'P 1'
#
loop_
_entity.id
_entity.type
_entity.pdbx_description
1 polymer ?
#
loop_
_entity_poly.entity_id
_entity_poly.type
_entity_poly.pdbx_seq_one_letter_code
_entity_poly.pdbx_strand_id
1 'polypeptide(L)'
;MMVPRLLLAIAMATAAPAALAAPSAGPTAQATKAPTLHVTHTYLRAAPGKRAALIAYIKQNWFAMDRAGIDQGLFTSYALLERADDSDADWDVIVAVGYPTAQGHDAPGVADAFKAIRAAHREIKIDGLGLAELGTIVRHYPLTLVDQGR
;
A
#
# COMPACT_ATOMS: atom_id res chain seq x y z
N MET A 1 -20.83 75.09 19.79
CA MET A 1 -21.29 75.91 18.65
C MET A 1 -21.58 74.96 17.48
N MET A 2 -22.82 74.98 16.97
CA MET A 2 -23.31 74.48 15.67
C MET A 2 -23.13 72.99 15.28
N VAL A 3 -24.24 72.25 15.43
CA VAL A 3 -24.71 71.19 14.52
C VAL A 3 -25.25 71.89 13.26
N PRO A 4 -24.95 71.46 12.01
CA PRO A 4 -25.82 70.51 11.28
C PRO A 4 -25.04 69.67 10.23
N ARG A 5 -25.56 68.74 9.43
CA ARG A 5 -26.91 68.38 9.01
C ARG A 5 -26.84 66.95 8.46
N LEU A 6 -27.88 66.19 8.76
CA LEU A 6 -28.20 64.88 8.22
C LEU A 6 -28.31 64.93 6.69
N LEU A 7 -27.68 63.99 5.98
CA LEU A 7 -28.13 63.57 4.65
C LEU A 7 -28.20 62.05 4.60
N LEU A 8 -29.45 61.60 4.58
CA LEU A 8 -29.91 60.24 4.32
C LEU A 8 -29.67 59.93 2.84
N ALA A 9 -28.95 58.85 2.53
CA ALA A 9 -28.92 58.27 1.19
C ALA A 9 -29.43 56.82 1.28
N ILE A 10 -30.58 56.60 0.66
CA ILE A 10 -31.26 55.32 0.49
C ILE A 10 -30.75 54.67 -0.80
N ALA A 11 -30.83 53.33 -0.84
CA ALA A 11 -30.85 52.46 -2.02
C ALA A 11 -29.46 51.97 -2.51
N MET A 12 -29.23 50.72 -2.91
CA MET A 12 -30.12 49.62 -3.27
C MET A 12 -29.45 48.28 -2.90
N ALA A 13 -30.26 47.35 -2.38
CA ALA A 13 -29.89 45.94 -2.29
C ALA A 13 -29.90 45.32 -3.69
N THR A 14 -28.73 44.96 -4.22
CA THR A 14 -28.62 44.08 -5.39
C THR A 14 -28.46 42.65 -4.89
N ALA A 15 -29.57 41.91 -4.84
CA ALA A 15 -29.54 40.47 -4.67
C ALA A 15 -28.98 39.85 -5.96
N ALA A 16 -27.75 39.32 -5.90
CA ALA A 16 -27.20 38.49 -6.96
C ALA A 16 -27.83 37.09 -6.91
N PRO A 17 -28.22 36.49 -8.05
CA PRO A 17 -28.69 35.12 -8.08
C PRO A 17 -27.50 34.19 -7.84
N ALA A 18 -27.51 33.47 -6.72
CA ALA A 18 -26.62 32.33 -6.51
C ALA A 18 -27.04 31.20 -7.47
N ALA A 19 -26.38 31.15 -8.62
CA ALA A 19 -26.46 29.99 -9.50
C ALA A 19 -25.84 28.80 -8.77
N LEU A 20 -26.69 27.88 -8.32
CA LEU A 20 -26.29 26.55 -7.86
C LEU A 20 -25.62 25.83 -9.04
N ALA A 21 -24.30 25.94 -9.12
CA ALA A 21 -23.49 25.07 -9.96
C ALA A 21 -23.64 23.65 -9.43
N ALA A 22 -24.48 22.85 -10.09
CA ALA A 22 -24.54 21.42 -9.87
C ALA A 22 -23.12 20.85 -10.11
N PRO A 23 -22.60 19.99 -9.21
CA PRO A 23 -21.33 19.32 -9.46
C PRO A 23 -21.50 18.43 -10.69
N SER A 24 -20.82 18.79 -11.77
CA SER A 24 -20.64 17.92 -12.93
C SER A 24 -19.91 16.67 -12.45
N ALA A 25 -20.66 15.60 -12.20
CA ALA A 25 -20.12 14.26 -12.03
C ALA A 25 -19.51 13.85 -13.38
N GLY A 26 -18.25 14.25 -13.60
CA GLY A 26 -17.45 13.70 -14.68
C GLY A 26 -17.37 12.19 -14.53
N PRO A 27 -17.26 11.43 -15.63
CA PRO A 27 -17.10 9.98 -15.54
C PRO A 27 -15.87 9.70 -14.67
N THR A 28 -16.09 9.08 -13.51
CA THR A 28 -15.02 8.45 -12.75
C THR A 28 -14.47 7.35 -13.65
N ALA A 29 -13.41 7.65 -14.39
CA ALA A 29 -12.59 6.65 -15.03
C ALA A 29 -12.11 5.73 -13.90
N GLN A 30 -12.72 4.55 -13.78
CA GLN A 30 -12.17 3.48 -12.98
C GLN A 30 -10.77 3.23 -13.53
N ALA A 31 -9.74 3.68 -12.82
CA ALA A 31 -8.37 3.39 -13.16
C ALA A 31 -8.25 1.88 -13.26
N THR A 32 -8.09 1.37 -14.48
CA THR A 32 -7.87 -0.05 -14.72
C THR A 32 -6.58 -0.41 -14.00
N LYS A 33 -6.68 -1.32 -13.02
CA LYS A 33 -5.54 -1.78 -12.24
C LYS A 33 -4.48 -2.32 -13.20
N ALA A 34 -3.25 -1.85 -13.07
CA ALA A 34 -2.15 -2.30 -13.91
C ALA A 34 -1.99 -3.84 -13.81
N PRO A 35 -1.73 -4.53 -14.93
CA PRO A 35 -1.53 -5.97 -14.92
C PRO A 35 -0.25 -6.31 -14.16
N THR A 36 -0.22 -7.46 -13.48
CA THR A 36 1.01 -8.01 -12.90
C THR A 36 1.85 -8.63 -14.02
N LEU A 37 3.13 -8.28 -14.11
CA LEU A 37 4.07 -8.84 -15.09
C LEU A 37 5.22 -9.62 -14.42
N HIS A 38 5.48 -9.35 -13.16
CA HIS A 38 6.53 -10.01 -12.38
C HIS A 38 6.00 -10.30 -10.97
N VAL A 39 6.42 -11.42 -10.40
CA VAL A 39 6.11 -11.80 -9.02
C VAL A 39 7.40 -12.16 -8.31
N THR A 40 7.58 -11.63 -7.12
CA THR A 40 8.68 -12.01 -6.24
C THR A 40 8.14 -12.88 -5.12
N HIS A 41 8.67 -14.11 -4.98
CA HIS A 41 8.40 -14.97 -3.84
C HIS A 41 9.55 -14.93 -2.85
N THR A 42 9.27 -14.53 -1.61
CA THR A 42 10.19 -14.65 -0.49
C THR A 42 9.73 -15.76 0.44
N TYR A 43 10.55 -16.79 0.59
CA TYR A 43 10.28 -17.95 1.44
C TYR A 43 10.85 -17.69 2.81
N LEU A 44 10.05 -17.90 3.85
CA LEU A 44 10.47 -17.73 5.23
C LEU A 44 10.27 -19.03 6.01
N ARG A 45 11.25 -19.34 6.87
CA ARG A 45 11.18 -20.38 7.88
C ARG A 45 10.92 -19.72 9.23
N ALA A 46 9.93 -20.19 9.97
CA ALA A 46 9.66 -19.75 11.32
C ALA A 46 10.64 -20.39 12.31
N ALA A 47 10.95 -19.67 13.39
CA ALA A 47 11.56 -20.29 14.56
C ALA A 47 10.62 -21.36 15.17
N PRO A 48 11.15 -22.35 15.91
CA PRO A 48 10.34 -23.42 16.49
C PRO A 48 9.13 -22.87 17.29
N GLY A 49 7.92 -23.30 16.92
CA GLY A 49 6.67 -22.88 17.54
C GLY A 49 6.24 -21.44 17.26
N LYS A 50 6.91 -20.71 16.34
CA LYS A 50 6.65 -19.29 16.07
C LYS A 50 5.90 -19.00 14.75
N ARG A 51 5.42 -20.03 14.03
CA ARG A 51 4.76 -19.85 12.71
C ARG A 51 3.61 -18.84 12.76
N ALA A 52 2.68 -18.98 13.71
CA ALA A 52 1.55 -18.06 13.85
C ALA A 52 2.00 -16.61 14.16
N ALA A 53 3.01 -16.45 15.02
CA ALA A 53 3.56 -15.14 15.35
C ALA A 53 4.30 -14.49 14.16
N LEU A 54 5.03 -15.28 13.36
CA LEU A 54 5.65 -14.82 12.11
C LEU A 54 4.59 -14.34 11.11
N ILE A 55 3.49 -15.09 10.94
CA ILE A 55 2.36 -14.69 10.08
C ILE A 55 1.76 -13.36 10.56
N ALA A 56 1.52 -13.22 11.86
CA ALA A 56 1.02 -11.97 12.44
C ALA A 56 1.97 -10.80 12.20
N TYR A 57 3.28 -11.02 12.37
CA TYR A 57 4.31 -10.02 12.13
C TYR A 57 4.33 -9.56 10.67
N ILE A 58 4.31 -10.51 9.71
CA ILE A 58 4.28 -10.21 8.27
C ILE A 58 3.06 -9.34 7.93
N LYS A 59 1.88 -9.70 8.44
CA LYS A 59 0.65 -8.94 8.18
C LYS A 59 0.66 -7.54 8.77
N GLN A 60 1.22 -7.36 9.96
CA GLN A 60 1.24 -6.04 10.63
C GLN A 60 2.34 -5.13 10.10
N ASN A 61 3.45 -5.68 9.61
CA ASN A 61 4.62 -4.91 9.21
C ASN A 61 4.83 -4.91 7.70
N TRP A 62 5.06 -6.09 7.12
CA TRP A 62 5.39 -6.21 5.71
C TRP A 62 4.21 -5.76 4.85
N PHE A 63 3.01 -6.27 5.12
CA PHE A 63 1.82 -5.91 4.35
C PHE A 63 1.38 -4.46 4.53
N ALA A 64 1.75 -3.81 5.64
CA ALA A 64 1.54 -2.37 5.78
C ALA A 64 2.40 -1.59 4.77
N MET A 65 3.67 -1.99 4.61
CA MET A 65 4.57 -1.41 3.60
C MET A 65 4.15 -1.79 2.17
N ASP A 66 3.75 -3.04 1.92
CA ASP A 66 3.29 -3.46 0.60
C ASP A 66 2.01 -2.73 0.20
N ARG A 67 1.11 -2.46 1.16
CA ARG A 67 -0.08 -1.62 0.92
C ARG A 67 0.33 -0.22 0.45
N ALA A 68 1.28 0.43 1.14
CA ALA A 68 1.80 1.72 0.70
C ALA A 68 2.43 1.62 -0.70
N GLY A 69 3.09 0.50 -1.03
CA GLY A 69 3.62 0.25 -2.37
C GLY A 69 2.53 0.10 -3.44
N ILE A 70 1.40 -0.54 -3.13
CA ILE A 70 0.21 -0.57 -4.01
C ILE A 70 -0.33 0.83 -4.23
N ASP A 71 -0.49 1.62 -3.16
CA ASP A 71 -1.07 2.97 -3.23
C ASP A 71 -0.19 3.93 -4.03
N GLN A 72 1.13 3.70 -4.07
CA GLN A 72 2.10 4.43 -4.88
C GLN A 72 2.30 3.84 -6.30
N GLY A 73 1.59 2.77 -6.65
CA GLY A 73 1.70 2.10 -7.96
C GLY A 73 3.00 1.33 -8.17
N LEU A 74 3.78 1.08 -7.12
CA LEU A 74 5.02 0.29 -7.18
C LEU A 74 4.71 -1.20 -7.37
N PHE A 75 3.63 -1.66 -6.74
CA PHE A 75 3.20 -3.06 -6.74
C PHE A 75 1.79 -3.18 -7.33
N THR A 76 1.42 -4.39 -7.77
CA THR A 76 0.06 -4.72 -8.23
C THR A 76 -0.67 -5.62 -7.25
N SER A 77 0.04 -6.45 -6.49
CA SER A 77 -0.56 -7.36 -5.53
C SER A 77 0.44 -7.74 -4.44
N TYR A 78 -0.09 -8.26 -3.34
CA TYR A 78 0.69 -9.01 -2.37
C TYR A 78 -0.15 -10.13 -1.76
N ALA A 79 0.48 -11.24 -1.39
CA ALA A 79 -0.16 -12.40 -0.79
C ALA A 79 0.77 -13.10 0.21
N LEU A 80 0.16 -13.78 1.19
CA LEU A 80 0.85 -14.61 2.16
C LEU A 80 0.32 -16.02 2.00
N LEU A 81 1.19 -16.93 1.61
CA LEU A 81 0.88 -18.34 1.47
C LEU A 81 1.50 -19.08 2.65
N GLU A 82 0.71 -19.90 3.32
CA GLU A 82 1.19 -20.80 4.36
C GLU A 82 1.26 -22.20 3.78
N ARG A 83 2.28 -22.98 4.16
CA ARG A 83 2.32 -24.39 3.78
C ARG A 83 1.13 -25.12 4.42
N ALA A 84 0.45 -25.93 3.61
CA ALA A 84 -0.75 -26.64 4.03
C ALA A 84 -0.46 -27.89 4.88
N ASP A 85 0.76 -28.41 4.81
CA ASP A 85 1.18 -29.61 5.53
C ASP A 85 2.31 -29.35 6.54
N ASP A 86 2.51 -30.32 7.42
CA ASP A 86 3.56 -30.34 8.42
C ASP A 86 4.77 -31.19 7.99
N SER A 87 4.99 -31.33 6.68
CA SER A 87 6.20 -31.98 6.18
C SER A 87 7.46 -31.24 6.65
N ASP A 88 8.56 -31.99 6.76
CA ASP A 88 9.86 -31.41 7.04
C ASP A 88 10.37 -30.70 5.78
N ALA A 89 9.99 -29.44 5.66
CA ALA A 89 10.42 -28.53 4.63
C ALA A 89 11.18 -27.35 5.25
N ASP A 90 12.10 -26.79 4.47
CA ASP A 90 13.01 -25.73 4.89
C ASP A 90 12.39 -24.32 4.87
N TRP A 91 11.09 -24.19 4.61
CA TRP A 91 10.32 -22.95 4.70
C TRP A 91 9.09 -23.18 5.59
N ASP A 92 8.19 -22.21 5.71
CA ASP A 92 6.87 -22.34 6.36
C ASP A 92 5.82 -21.45 5.68
N VAL A 93 6.23 -20.24 5.31
CA VAL A 93 5.37 -19.26 4.64
C VAL A 93 6.08 -18.61 3.45
N ILE A 94 5.30 -18.06 2.52
CA ILE A 94 5.78 -17.32 1.36
C ILE A 94 5.10 -15.96 1.34
N VAL A 95 5.88 -14.89 1.25
CA VAL A 95 5.39 -13.57 0.86
C VAL A 95 5.55 -13.42 -0.65
N ALA A 96 4.44 -13.23 -1.36
CA ALA A 96 4.43 -12.96 -2.79
C ALA A 96 4.10 -11.47 -3.03
N VAL A 97 4.91 -10.78 -3.85
CA VAL A 97 4.67 -9.39 -4.26
C VAL A 97 4.63 -9.32 -5.79
N GLY A 98 3.55 -8.77 -6.34
CA GLY A 98 3.37 -8.56 -7.77
C GLY A 98 3.80 -7.16 -8.19
N TYR A 99 4.38 -7.04 -9.38
CA TYR A 99 4.86 -5.78 -9.95
C TYR A 99 4.26 -5.55 -11.34
N PRO A 100 4.07 -4.28 -11.73
CA PRO A 100 3.54 -3.92 -13.05
C PRO A 100 4.60 -3.95 -14.16
N THR A 101 5.86 -4.22 -13.82
CA THR A 101 7.01 -4.22 -14.72
C THR A 101 7.62 -5.62 -14.80
N ALA A 102 8.27 -5.96 -15.91
CA ALA A 102 8.95 -7.25 -16.06
C ALA A 102 10.20 -7.38 -15.17
N GLN A 103 10.82 -6.24 -14.82
CA GLN A 103 12.01 -6.15 -13.98
C GLN A 103 11.71 -6.28 -12.48
N GLY A 104 10.43 -6.24 -12.09
CA GLY A 104 10.04 -6.33 -10.69
C GLY A 104 10.65 -5.23 -9.83
N HIS A 105 11.29 -5.62 -8.72
CA HIS A 105 11.96 -4.70 -7.79
C HIS A 105 13.10 -3.89 -8.43
N ASP A 106 13.74 -4.45 -9.46
CA ASP A 106 14.88 -3.83 -10.15
C ASP A 106 14.45 -2.79 -11.20
N ALA A 107 13.15 -2.58 -11.38
CA ALA A 107 12.66 -1.51 -12.25
C ALA A 107 13.12 -0.13 -11.73
N PRO A 108 13.44 0.82 -12.64
CA PRO A 108 13.92 2.14 -12.26
C PRO A 108 13.01 2.82 -11.22
N GLY A 109 13.60 3.23 -10.10
CA GLY A 109 12.92 3.97 -9.02
C GLY A 109 12.15 3.11 -8.00
N VAL A 110 11.90 1.81 -8.27
CA VAL A 110 11.13 0.95 -7.35
C VAL A 110 11.88 0.71 -6.04
N ALA A 111 13.16 0.33 -6.13
CA ALA A 111 13.99 0.08 -4.94
C ALA A 111 14.11 1.31 -4.02
N ASP A 112 14.34 2.49 -4.60
CA ASP A 112 14.48 3.73 -3.84
C ASP A 112 13.15 4.18 -3.21
N ALA A 113 12.05 4.08 -3.94
CA ALA A 113 10.72 4.38 -3.42
C ALA A 113 10.34 3.41 -2.27
N PHE A 114 10.61 2.12 -2.44
CA PHE A 114 10.34 1.13 -1.38
C PHE A 114 11.26 1.33 -0.17
N LYS A 115 12.51 1.73 -0.37
CA LYS A 115 13.41 2.13 0.71
C LYS A 115 12.85 3.31 1.52
N ALA A 116 12.21 4.28 0.87
CA ALA A 116 11.55 5.39 1.56
C ALA A 116 10.33 4.91 2.37
N ILE A 117 9.51 4.01 1.83
CA ILE A 117 8.41 3.36 2.57
C ILE A 117 8.95 2.66 3.82
N ARG A 118 10.00 1.85 3.68
CA ARG A 118 10.64 1.14 4.81
C ARG A 118 11.16 2.09 5.87
N ALA A 119 11.75 3.22 5.49
CA ALA A 119 12.25 4.22 6.42
C ALA A 119 11.12 4.95 7.18
N ALA A 120 9.96 5.12 6.54
CA ALA A 120 8.79 5.72 7.16
C ALA A 120 8.05 4.75 8.10
N HIS A 121 8.08 3.44 7.80
CA HIS A 121 7.39 2.41 8.58
C HIS A 121 7.92 2.34 10.01
N ARG A 122 7.00 2.09 10.95
CA ARG A 122 7.33 1.82 12.36
C ARG A 122 7.01 0.36 12.65
N GLU A 123 8.04 -0.39 13.00
CA GLU A 123 7.88 -1.81 13.30
C GLU A 123 6.99 -2.04 14.52
N ILE A 124 6.00 -2.91 14.35
CA ILE A 124 5.15 -3.45 15.42
C ILE A 124 5.66 -4.84 15.75
N LYS A 125 6.22 -4.99 16.95
CA LYS A 125 6.68 -6.28 17.45
C LYS A 125 5.51 -7.18 17.87
N ILE A 126 5.65 -8.49 17.69
CA ILE A 126 4.67 -9.48 18.16
C ILE A 126 5.19 -10.06 19.47
N ASP A 127 4.50 -9.80 20.58
CA ASP A 127 4.95 -10.20 21.93
C ASP A 127 6.39 -9.76 22.24
N GLY A 128 6.79 -8.58 21.76
CA GLY A 128 8.14 -8.04 21.92
C GLY A 128 9.20 -8.63 20.98
N LEU A 129 8.81 -9.52 20.06
CA LEU A 129 9.69 -10.15 19.08
C LEU A 129 9.60 -9.46 17.71
N GLY A 130 10.75 -9.26 17.07
CA GLY A 130 10.88 -8.79 15.70
C GLY A 130 11.04 -9.94 14.71
N LEU A 131 11.28 -9.61 13.43
CA LEU A 131 11.44 -10.63 12.39
C LEU A 131 12.54 -11.65 12.73
N ALA A 132 13.70 -11.17 13.21
CA ALA A 132 14.89 -12.00 13.44
C ALA A 132 14.67 -13.09 14.50
N GLU A 133 13.79 -12.84 15.47
CA GLU A 133 13.43 -13.80 16.52
C GLU A 133 12.27 -14.71 16.09
N LEU A 134 11.46 -14.29 15.13
CA LEU A 134 10.27 -15.02 14.67
C LEU A 134 10.57 -15.94 13.49
N GLY A 135 11.55 -15.62 12.66
CA GLY A 135 11.90 -16.42 11.50
C GLY A 135 13.06 -15.85 10.70
N THR A 136 13.34 -16.52 9.59
CA THR A 136 14.42 -16.13 8.67
C THR A 136 13.97 -16.30 7.23
N ILE A 137 14.51 -15.46 6.36
CA ILE A 137 14.36 -15.63 4.90
C ILE A 137 15.31 -16.75 4.49
N VAL A 138 14.76 -17.78 3.85
CA VAL A 138 15.55 -18.93 3.38
C VAL A 138 15.82 -18.89 1.89
N ARG A 139 14.90 -18.31 1.12
CA ARG A 139 15.02 -18.17 -0.33
C ARG A 139 14.25 -16.97 -0.86
N HIS A 140 14.65 -16.53 -2.05
CA HIS A 140 14.03 -15.44 -2.76
C HIS A 140 14.04 -15.77 -4.26
N TYR A 141 12.89 -15.66 -4.92
CA TYR A 141 12.74 -15.98 -6.33
C TYR A 141 12.04 -14.83 -7.07
N PRO A 142 12.75 -14.13 -7.97
CA PRO A 142 12.12 -13.26 -8.96
C PRO A 142 11.55 -14.12 -10.11
N LEU A 143 10.27 -13.93 -10.42
CA LEU A 143 9.53 -14.75 -11.39
C LEU A 143 8.84 -13.84 -12.40
N THR A 144 9.01 -14.13 -13.69
CA THR A 144 8.20 -13.52 -14.74
C THR A 144 6.82 -14.18 -14.77
N LEU A 145 5.75 -13.38 -14.72
CA LEU A 145 4.39 -13.90 -14.81
C LEU A 145 4.05 -14.16 -16.29
N VAL A 146 3.85 -15.42 -16.64
CA VAL A 146 3.52 -15.84 -18.01
C VAL A 146 2.01 -15.75 -18.28
N ASP A 147 1.20 -16.13 -17.30
CA ASP A 147 -0.26 -16.04 -17.35
C ASP A 147 -0.82 -15.80 -15.94
N GLN A 148 -1.94 -15.10 -15.87
CA GLN A 148 -2.69 -14.89 -14.64
C GLN A 148 -4.18 -15.06 -14.95
N GLY A 149 -4.80 -16.06 -14.31
CA GLY A 149 -6.24 -16.28 -14.42
C GLY A 149 -7.03 -15.01 -14.12
N ARG A 150 -8.10 -14.80 -14.89
CA ARG A 150 -9.02 -13.66 -14.76
C ARG A 150 -10.23 -14.03 -13.90
#